data_AF-A0A1S2V7V7-F1
#
_entry.id   AF-A0A1S2V7V7-F1
#
_cell.length_a   1.000
_cell.length_b   1.000
_cell.length_c   1.000
_cell.angle_alpha   90.00
_cell.angle_beta   90.00
_cell.angle_gamma   90.00
#
_symmetry.space_group_name_H-M   'P 1'
#
loop_
_entity.id
_entity.type
_entity.pdbx_description
1 polymer ?
#
loop_
_entity_poly.entity_id
_entity_poly.type
_entity_poly.pdbx_seq_one_letter_code
_entity_poly.pdbx_strand_id
1 'polypeptide(L)'
;MAVDIQKAYLQGQQVISAVGNLSPFFLLNGYTAMVNQNNSDALNNLWIVVEQVTEYLWVHRYEKSKVNSSSVVVKRHAELKKQRSLDRVSSKHELLGLSGIINSPCLEALNKARLKRNLLVHAGEVPNLQVVIDLWMVLPDLLEKSSGVEPLGIRALNGVFDNDWAGPVNTNFDEWEEIAAKV
;
A
#
# COMPACT_ATOMS: atom_id res chain seq x y z
N MET A 1 -26.60 -12.69 -3.31
CA MET A 1 -25.35 -13.43 -2.99
C MET A 1 -24.62 -13.92 -4.24
N ALA A 2 -25.14 -14.86 -5.04
CA ALA A 2 -24.43 -15.35 -6.24
C ALA A 2 -24.20 -14.26 -7.31
N VAL A 3 -25.20 -13.41 -7.56
CA VAL A 3 -25.09 -12.26 -8.48
C VAL A 3 -24.08 -11.22 -7.97
N ASP A 4 -24.02 -11.00 -6.65
CA ASP A 4 -23.09 -10.05 -6.03
C ASP A 4 -21.64 -10.53 -6.10
N ILE A 5 -21.41 -11.84 -5.88
CA ILE A 5 -20.09 -12.47 -6.03
C ILE A 5 -19.63 -12.41 -7.48
N GLN A 6 -20.51 -12.73 -8.44
CA GLN A 6 -20.18 -12.64 -9.86
C GLN A 6 -19.80 -11.21 -10.26
N LYS A 7 -20.56 -10.21 -9.80
CA LYS A 7 -20.27 -8.80 -10.06
C LYS A 7 -18.92 -8.38 -9.46
N ALA A 8 -18.63 -8.77 -8.21
CA ALA A 8 -17.35 -8.48 -7.57
C ALA A 8 -16.18 -9.16 -8.28
N TYR A 9 -16.35 -10.42 -8.69
CA TYR A 9 -15.35 -11.16 -9.46
C TYR A 9 -15.03 -10.46 -10.79
N LEU A 10 -16.06 -10.09 -11.57
CA LEU A 10 -15.87 -9.39 -12.84
C LEU A 10 -15.20 -8.02 -12.66
N GLN A 11 -15.60 -7.26 -11.65
CA GLN A 11 -14.94 -5.98 -11.33
C GLN A 11 -13.46 -6.19 -10.96
N GLY A 12 -13.15 -7.20 -10.15
CA GLY A 12 -11.77 -7.57 -9.81
C GLY A 12 -10.95 -7.94 -11.04
N GLN A 13 -11.51 -8.75 -11.94
CA GLN A 13 -10.85 -9.12 -13.21
C GLN A 13 -10.57 -7.90 -14.09
N GLN A 14 -11.50 -6.94 -14.15
CA GLN A 14 -11.30 -5.69 -14.90
C GLN A 14 -10.12 -4.88 -14.34
N VAL A 15 -10.04 -4.73 -13.01
CA VAL A 15 -8.93 -4.01 -12.36
C VAL A 15 -7.59 -4.71 -12.61
N ILE A 16 -7.52 -6.02 -12.39
CA ILE A 16 -6.30 -6.81 -12.58
C ILE A 16 -5.83 -6.74 -14.05
N SER A 17 -6.76 -6.83 -15.00
CA SER A 17 -6.44 -6.76 -16.42
C SER A 17 -5.98 -5.36 -16.84
N ALA A 18 -6.54 -4.30 -16.23
CA ALA A 18 -6.17 -2.93 -16.51
C ALA A 18 -4.79 -2.58 -15.93
N VAL A 19 -4.50 -3.04 -14.70
CA VAL A 19 -3.21 -2.82 -14.02
C VAL A 19 -2.33 -4.05 -14.25
N GLY A 20 -1.80 -4.21 -15.46
CA GLY A 20 -1.16 -5.45 -15.93
C GLY A 20 0.06 -5.95 -15.13
N ASN A 21 0.59 -5.18 -14.17
CA ASN A 21 1.66 -5.59 -13.25
C ASN A 21 1.18 -5.82 -11.80
N LEU A 22 -0.12 -5.71 -11.54
CA LEU A 22 -0.72 -5.96 -10.23
C LEU A 22 -0.80 -7.47 -9.99
N SER A 23 -0.26 -7.91 -8.86
CA SER A 23 -0.47 -9.27 -8.39
C SER A 23 -1.62 -9.30 -7.38
N PRO A 24 -2.79 -9.88 -7.73
CA PRO A 24 -3.92 -9.99 -6.80
C PRO A 24 -3.61 -10.84 -5.57
N PHE A 25 -2.57 -11.70 -5.63
CA PHE A 25 -2.12 -12.52 -4.52
C PHE A 25 -1.67 -11.68 -3.32
N PHE A 26 -0.87 -10.64 -3.54
CA PHE A 26 -0.40 -9.77 -2.44
C PHE A 26 -1.54 -8.92 -1.87
N LEU A 27 -2.51 -8.51 -2.70
CA LEU A 27 -3.69 -7.80 -2.23
C LEU A 27 -4.55 -8.69 -1.32
N LEU A 28 -4.82 -9.92 -1.75
CA LEU A 28 -5.57 -10.89 -0.96
C LEU A 28 -4.86 -11.21 0.36
N ASN A 29 -3.57 -11.53 0.31
CA ASN A 29 -2.80 -11.84 1.52
C ASN A 29 -2.70 -10.65 2.48
N GLY A 30 -2.52 -9.44 1.96
CA GLY A 30 -2.50 -8.22 2.77
C GLY A 30 -3.82 -8.01 3.51
N TYR A 31 -4.95 -8.19 2.81
CA TYR A 31 -6.27 -8.12 3.42
C TYR A 31 -6.49 -9.25 4.44
N THR A 32 -6.17 -10.50 4.10
CA THR A 32 -6.31 -11.64 5.01
C THR A 32 -5.45 -11.48 6.26
N ALA A 33 -4.21 -11.00 6.14
CA ALA A 33 -3.35 -10.73 7.29
C ALA A 33 -3.91 -9.60 8.16
N MET A 34 -4.48 -8.56 7.55
CA MET A 34 -5.14 -7.46 8.26
C MET A 34 -6.36 -7.96 9.06
N VAL A 35 -7.20 -8.81 8.45
CA VAL A 35 -8.35 -9.43 9.14
C VAL A 35 -7.90 -10.29 10.32
N ASN A 36 -6.76 -10.98 10.19
CA ASN A 36 -6.17 -11.79 11.26
C ASN A 36 -5.26 -11.00 12.22
N GLN A 37 -5.25 -9.66 12.14
CA GLN A 37 -4.43 -8.76 12.99
C GLN A 37 -2.92 -9.03 12.94
N ASN A 38 -2.44 -9.70 11.88
CA ASN A 38 -1.03 -9.86 11.60
C ASN A 38 -0.54 -8.60 10.87
N ASN A 39 -0.26 -7.55 11.64
CA ASN A 39 0.10 -6.23 11.11
C ASN A 39 1.40 -6.25 10.28
N SER A 40 2.34 -7.12 10.64
CA SER A 40 3.60 -7.30 9.91
C SER A 40 3.36 -7.80 8.49
N ASP A 41 2.64 -8.92 8.36
CA ASP A 41 2.33 -9.48 7.05
C ASP A 41 1.36 -8.60 6.27
N ALA A 42 0.40 -7.97 6.95
CA ALA A 42 -0.53 -7.04 6.31
C ALA A 42 0.23 -5.88 5.67
N LEU A 43 1.09 -5.18 6.44
CA LEU A 43 1.86 -4.07 5.92
C LEU A 43 2.79 -4.51 4.79
N ASN A 44 3.49 -5.64 4.93
CA ASN A 44 4.43 -6.10 3.92
C ASN A 44 3.74 -6.45 2.60
N ASN A 45 2.65 -7.24 2.64
CA ASN A 45 1.90 -7.62 1.45
C ASN A 45 1.20 -6.42 0.78
N LEU A 46 0.55 -5.55 1.57
CA LEU A 46 -0.08 -4.33 1.03
C LEU A 46 0.96 -3.36 0.44
N TRP A 47 2.16 -3.28 1.02
CA TRP A 47 3.23 -2.44 0.48
C TRP A 47 3.73 -2.93 -0.89
N ILE A 48 3.78 -4.24 -1.12
CA ILE A 48 4.10 -4.78 -2.46
C ILE A 48 3.06 -4.33 -3.50
N VAL A 49 1.77 -4.33 -3.13
CA VAL A 49 0.70 -3.81 -3.99
C VAL A 49 0.90 -2.33 -4.29
N VAL A 50 1.26 -1.53 -3.29
CA VAL A 50 1.59 -0.10 -3.46
C VAL A 50 2.74 0.08 -4.44
N GLU A 51 3.82 -0.69 -4.34
CA GLU A 51 4.96 -0.60 -5.26
C GLU A 51 4.55 -0.94 -6.70
N GLN A 52 3.74 -1.98 -6.90
CA GLN A 52 3.20 -2.35 -8.21
C GLN A 52 2.33 -1.24 -8.81
N VAL A 53 1.37 -0.71 -8.04
CA VAL A 53 0.48 0.36 -8.50
C VAL A 53 1.25 1.66 -8.71
N THR A 54 2.26 1.96 -7.88
CA THR A 54 3.13 3.13 -8.04
C THR A 54 3.89 3.05 -9.36
N GLU A 55 4.46 1.89 -9.69
CA GLU A 55 5.16 1.69 -10.95
C GLU A 55 4.22 1.85 -12.15
N TYR A 56 3.01 1.32 -12.05
CA TYR A 56 2.00 1.48 -13.10
C TYR A 56 1.66 2.96 -13.32
N LEU A 57 1.34 3.70 -12.23
CA LEU A 57 1.03 5.13 -12.29
C LEU A 57 2.22 5.94 -12.81
N TRP A 58 3.44 5.57 -12.43
CA TRP A 58 4.65 6.20 -12.90
C TRP A 58 4.77 6.14 -14.43
N VAL A 59 4.71 4.93 -15.00
CA VAL A 59 4.88 4.70 -16.44
C VAL A 59 3.68 5.24 -17.24
N HIS A 60 2.45 5.00 -16.76
CA HIS A 60 1.24 5.22 -17.56
C HIS A 60 0.58 6.57 -17.34
N ARG A 61 0.87 7.26 -16.22
CA ARG A 61 0.32 8.58 -15.92
C ARG A 61 1.42 9.63 -15.88
N TYR A 62 2.36 9.50 -14.95
CA TYR A 62 3.37 10.54 -14.70
C TYR A 62 4.31 10.77 -15.88
N GLU A 63 4.94 9.72 -16.42
CA GLU A 63 5.87 9.85 -17.54
C GLU A 63 5.21 10.44 -18.80
N LYS A 64 3.90 10.21 -18.99
CA LYS A 64 3.13 10.77 -20.11
C LYS A 64 2.71 12.23 -19.88
N SER A 65 2.48 12.65 -18.63
CA SER A 65 1.99 14.00 -18.30
C SER A 65 3.10 14.97 -17.88
N LYS A 66 4.30 14.50 -17.54
CA LYS A 66 5.38 15.33 -16.98
C LYS A 66 5.80 16.51 -17.87
N VAL A 67 5.64 16.40 -19.19
CA VAL A 67 5.98 17.47 -20.17
C VAL A 67 5.04 18.66 -20.03
N ASN A 68 3.79 18.43 -19.61
CA ASN A 68 2.76 19.45 -19.43
C ASN A 68 2.60 19.86 -17.95
N SER A 69 3.51 19.42 -17.08
CA SER A 69 3.43 19.70 -15.65
C SER A 69 3.94 21.10 -15.30
N SER A 70 3.60 21.57 -14.10
CA SER A 70 4.08 22.85 -13.60
C SER A 70 5.61 22.91 -13.55
N SER A 71 6.17 24.12 -13.62
CA SER A 71 7.62 24.36 -13.53
C SER A 71 8.24 23.76 -12.26
N VAL A 72 7.48 23.73 -11.16
CA VAL A 72 7.88 23.10 -9.88
C VAL A 72 8.12 21.61 -10.06
N VAL A 73 7.19 20.88 -10.70
CA VAL A 73 7.32 19.44 -10.94
C VAL A 73 8.51 19.14 -11.84
N VAL A 74 8.68 19.92 -12.92
CA VAL A 74 9.77 19.73 -13.88
C VAL A 74 11.14 19.94 -13.22
N LYS A 75 11.27 21.02 -12.43
CA LYS A 75 12.49 21.30 -11.67
C LYS A 75 12.80 20.17 -10.70
N ARG A 76 11.79 19.72 -9.94
CA ARG A 76 11.98 18.66 -8.95
C ARG A 76 12.36 17.32 -9.59
N HIS A 77 11.76 16.97 -10.72
CA HIS A 77 12.15 15.80 -11.51
C HIS A 77 13.63 15.87 -11.92
N ALA A 78 14.07 17.02 -12.44
CA ALA A 78 15.45 17.20 -12.88
C ALA A 78 16.46 17.08 -11.72
N GLU A 79 16.12 17.60 -10.53
CA GLU A 79 16.91 17.45 -9.32
C GLU A 79 17.06 15.97 -8.91
N LEU A 80 15.95 15.24 -8.81
CA LEU A 80 15.94 13.82 -8.45
C LEU A 80 16.68 12.96 -9.49
N LYS A 81 16.57 13.32 -10.78
CA LYS A 81 17.34 12.69 -11.86
C LYS A 81 18.85 12.88 -11.67
N LYS A 82 19.28 14.11 -11.38
CA LYS A 82 20.69 14.43 -11.10
C LYS A 82 21.23 13.66 -9.89
N GLN A 83 20.38 13.42 -8.90
CA GLN A 83 20.70 12.65 -7.69
C GLN A 83 20.62 11.13 -7.87
N ARG A 84 20.24 10.63 -9.07
CA ARG A 84 19.99 9.20 -9.34
C ARG A 84 18.97 8.58 -8.37
N SER A 85 17.96 9.35 -7.98
CA SER A 85 16.95 8.93 -7.00
C SER A 85 15.58 8.65 -7.61
N LEU A 86 15.39 8.84 -8.93
CA LEU A 86 14.09 8.62 -9.60
C LEU A 86 13.55 7.19 -9.45
N ASP A 87 14.41 6.19 -9.33
CA ASP A 87 13.98 4.79 -9.17
C ASP A 87 13.43 4.50 -7.76
N ARG A 88 13.68 5.39 -6.79
CA ARG A 88 13.18 5.22 -5.42
C ARG A 88 11.68 5.48 -5.38
N VAL A 89 10.94 4.57 -4.76
CA VAL A 89 9.49 4.70 -4.56
C VAL A 89 9.10 6.01 -3.87
N SER A 90 9.90 6.49 -2.91
CA SER A 90 9.66 7.78 -2.24
C SER A 90 9.72 8.97 -3.19
N SER A 91 10.65 8.94 -4.14
CA SER A 91 10.80 9.99 -5.15
C SER A 91 9.66 9.94 -6.17
N LYS A 92 9.17 8.74 -6.51
CA LYS A 92 7.97 8.55 -7.33
C LYS A 92 6.73 9.09 -6.62
N HIS A 93 6.52 8.75 -5.35
CA HIS A 93 5.40 9.28 -4.55
C HIS A 93 5.43 10.81 -4.45
N GLU A 94 6.60 11.40 -4.20
CA GLU A 94 6.76 12.86 -4.18
C GLU A 94 6.29 13.52 -5.49
N LEU A 95 6.77 13.00 -6.63
CA LEU A 95 6.43 13.54 -7.94
C LEU A 95 4.97 13.27 -8.35
N LEU A 96 4.41 12.11 -7.98
CA LEU A 96 2.99 11.81 -8.16
C LEU A 96 2.11 12.77 -7.36
N GLY A 97 2.52 13.13 -6.14
CA GLY A 97 1.83 14.13 -5.31
C GLY A 97 1.92 15.54 -5.90
N LEU A 98 3.13 15.97 -6.27
CA LEU A 98 3.35 17.30 -6.87
C LEU A 98 2.62 17.48 -8.22
N SER A 99 2.44 16.39 -8.98
CA SER A 99 1.68 16.40 -10.23
C SER A 99 0.16 16.27 -10.05
N GLY A 100 -0.32 16.14 -8.80
CA GLY A 100 -1.74 15.98 -8.50
C GLY A 100 -2.33 14.62 -8.90
N ILE A 101 -1.48 13.64 -9.28
CA ILE A 101 -1.93 12.28 -9.60
C ILE A 101 -2.43 11.59 -8.34
N ILE A 102 -1.74 11.79 -7.20
CA ILE A 102 -2.22 11.37 -5.89
C ILE A 102 -2.46 12.61 -5.01
N ASN A 103 -3.46 12.53 -4.13
CA ASN A 103 -3.79 13.63 -3.22
C ASN A 103 -2.92 13.61 -1.96
N SER A 104 -2.96 14.70 -1.18
CA SER A 104 -2.15 14.84 0.04
C SER A 104 -2.43 13.75 1.09
N PRO A 105 -3.68 13.38 1.40
CA PRO A 105 -3.95 12.29 2.36
C PRO A 105 -3.35 10.95 1.92
N CYS A 106 -3.45 10.62 0.62
CA CYS A 106 -2.82 9.43 0.06
C CYS A 106 -1.29 9.48 0.22
N LEU A 107 -0.66 10.60 -0.13
CA LEU A 107 0.80 10.76 0.02
C LEU A 107 1.26 10.63 1.48
N GLU A 108 0.51 11.17 2.43
CA GLU A 108 0.81 11.06 3.86
C GLU A 108 0.75 9.61 4.34
N ALA A 109 -0.33 8.89 4.03
CA ALA A 109 -0.51 7.49 4.38
C ALA A 109 0.62 6.62 3.78
N LEU A 110 0.97 6.84 2.52
CA LEU A 110 2.06 6.15 1.84
C LEU A 110 3.42 6.39 2.50
N ASN A 111 3.71 7.64 2.88
CA ASN A 111 4.95 7.96 3.57
C ASN A 111 5.04 7.31 4.95
N LYS A 112 3.95 7.35 5.72
CA LYS A 112 3.87 6.72 7.04
C LYS A 112 4.06 5.20 6.95
N ALA A 113 3.35 4.56 6.02
CA ALA A 113 3.46 3.12 5.75
C ALA A 113 4.89 2.73 5.33
N ARG A 114 5.52 3.49 4.43
CA ARG A 114 6.90 3.24 4.00
C ARG A 114 7.90 3.26 5.15
N LEU A 115 7.80 4.27 6.02
CA LEU A 115 8.70 4.40 7.17
C LEU A 115 8.54 3.22 8.11
N LYS A 116 7.30 2.82 8.40
CA LYS A 116 7.02 1.67 9.26
C LYS A 116 7.41 0.33 8.63
N ARG A 117 7.23 0.17 7.31
CA ARG A 117 7.71 -1.02 6.58
C ARG A 117 9.24 -1.12 6.67
N ASN A 118 9.95 -0.01 6.56
CA ASN A 118 11.41 -0.01 6.71
C ASN A 118 11.85 -0.38 8.13
N LEU A 119 11.17 0.13 9.16
CA LEU A 119 11.44 -0.25 10.55
C LEU A 119 11.15 -1.74 10.79
N LEU A 120 10.06 -2.26 10.25
CA LEU A 120 9.75 -3.70 10.29
C LEU A 120 10.87 -4.53 9.64
N VAL A 121 11.29 -4.19 8.43
CA VAL A 121 12.29 -4.97 7.68
C VAL A 121 13.68 -4.88 8.30
N HIS A 122 14.07 -3.73 8.85
CA HIS A 122 15.44 -3.50 9.34
C HIS A 122 15.62 -3.74 10.84
N ALA A 123 14.58 -3.51 11.64
CA ALA A 123 14.62 -3.58 13.10
C ALA A 123 13.64 -4.60 13.69
N GLY A 124 12.81 -5.25 12.87
CA GLY A 124 11.76 -6.16 13.36
C GLY A 124 10.59 -5.44 14.04
N GLU A 125 10.50 -4.10 13.96
CA GLU A 125 9.46 -3.33 14.63
C GLU A 125 8.10 -3.53 13.96
N VAL A 126 7.18 -4.20 14.66
CA VAL A 126 5.82 -4.44 14.18
C VAL A 126 5.06 -3.10 14.08
N PRO A 127 4.42 -2.78 12.94
CA PRO A 127 3.64 -1.56 12.80
C PRO A 127 2.36 -1.63 13.66
N ASN A 128 1.92 -0.48 14.17
CA ASN A 128 0.60 -0.42 14.79
C ASN A 128 -0.51 -0.61 13.75
N LEU A 129 -1.67 -1.10 14.21
CA LEU A 129 -2.83 -1.39 13.36
C LEU A 129 -3.26 -0.16 12.54
N GLN A 130 -3.22 1.03 13.12
CA GLN A 130 -3.65 2.26 12.44
C GLN A 130 -2.86 2.52 11.16
N VAL A 131 -1.55 2.22 11.11
CA VAL A 131 -0.75 2.35 9.88
C VAL A 131 -1.27 1.45 8.77
N VAL A 132 -1.66 0.22 9.10
CA VAL A 132 -2.21 -0.75 8.15
C VAL A 132 -3.59 -0.28 7.66
N ILE A 133 -4.44 0.19 8.58
CA ILE A 133 -5.76 0.74 8.26
C ILE A 133 -5.63 1.97 7.35
N ASP A 134 -4.78 2.93 7.70
CA ASP A 134 -4.55 4.13 6.90
C ASP A 134 -4.12 3.77 5.47
N LEU A 135 -3.23 2.76 5.33
CA LEU A 135 -2.79 2.28 4.03
C LEU A 135 -3.93 1.60 3.25
N TRP A 136 -4.72 0.75 3.93
CA TRP A 136 -5.88 0.10 3.33
C TRP A 136 -6.90 1.10 2.82
N MET A 137 -7.15 2.18 3.56
CA MET A 137 -8.14 3.20 3.19
C MET A 137 -7.77 3.98 1.93
N VAL A 138 -6.47 4.13 1.61
CA VAL A 138 -5.99 4.85 0.42
C VAL A 138 -5.72 3.93 -0.78
N LEU A 139 -5.68 2.61 -0.57
CA LEU A 139 -5.43 1.64 -1.65
C LEU A 139 -6.52 1.66 -2.75
N PRO A 140 -7.82 1.74 -2.43
CA PRO A 140 -8.88 1.82 -3.44
C PRO A 140 -8.70 3.05 -4.35
N ASP A 141 -8.34 4.20 -3.77
CA ASP A 141 -8.02 5.42 -4.52
C ASP A 141 -6.89 5.21 -5.53
N LEU A 142 -5.85 4.46 -5.15
CA LEU A 142 -4.72 4.14 -6.03
C LEU A 142 -5.13 3.17 -7.14
N LEU A 143 -5.94 2.15 -6.81
CA LEU A 143 -6.45 1.16 -7.75
C LEU A 143 -7.41 1.78 -8.76
N GLU A 144 -8.28 2.70 -8.35
CA GLU A 144 -9.18 3.44 -9.24
C GLU A 144 -8.39 4.34 -10.20
N LYS A 145 -7.40 5.09 -9.69
CA LYS A 145 -6.56 5.94 -10.53
C LYS A 145 -5.69 5.16 -11.52
N SER A 146 -5.26 3.96 -11.16
CA SER A 146 -4.47 3.09 -12.05
C SER A 146 -5.35 2.36 -13.06
N SER A 147 -6.44 1.73 -12.64
CA SER A 147 -7.31 0.94 -13.51
C SER A 147 -8.31 1.76 -14.34
N GLY A 148 -8.72 2.94 -13.86
CA GLY A 148 -9.86 3.69 -14.40
C GLY A 148 -11.22 3.09 -14.08
N VAL A 149 -11.29 2.07 -13.23
CA VAL A 149 -12.54 1.43 -12.78
C VAL A 149 -12.94 2.07 -11.46
N GLU A 150 -14.04 2.82 -11.43
CA GLU A 150 -14.55 3.50 -10.22
C GLU A 150 -16.10 3.49 -10.18
N PRO A 151 -16.73 3.43 -8.99
CA PRO A 151 -16.13 3.14 -7.68
C PRO A 151 -15.88 1.64 -7.48
N LEU A 152 -14.83 1.28 -6.73
CA LEU A 152 -14.52 -0.11 -6.41
C LEU A 152 -15.32 -0.62 -5.19
N GLY A 153 -15.86 -1.84 -5.31
CA GLY A 153 -16.57 -2.51 -4.22
C GLY A 153 -15.70 -2.81 -3.00
N ILE A 154 -14.36 -2.85 -3.17
CA ILE A 154 -13.39 -3.01 -2.09
C ILE A 154 -13.52 -1.90 -1.01
N ARG A 155 -14.07 -0.73 -1.37
CA ARG A 155 -14.35 0.36 -0.40
C ARG A 155 -15.39 -0.03 0.65
N ALA A 156 -16.23 -1.02 0.38
CA ALA A 156 -17.19 -1.54 1.34
C ALA A 156 -16.56 -2.54 2.33
N LEU A 157 -15.32 -2.98 2.08
CA LEU A 157 -14.58 -3.83 3.01
C LEU A 157 -13.97 -2.95 4.10
N ASN A 158 -14.83 -2.48 4.99
CA ASN A 158 -14.39 -2.01 6.30
C ASN A 158 -13.87 -3.23 7.03
N GLY A 159 -12.57 -3.29 7.33
CA GLY A 159 -12.02 -4.38 8.14
C GLY A 159 -12.88 -4.51 9.39
N VAL A 160 -13.47 -5.68 9.61
CA VAL A 160 -14.15 -5.96 10.88
C VAL A 160 -13.03 -6.11 11.89
N PHE A 161 -12.65 -4.99 12.51
CA PHE A 161 -11.62 -4.90 13.53
C PHE A 161 -12.23 -5.32 14.87
N ASP A 162 -12.57 -6.61 15.01
CA ASP A 162 -12.88 -7.15 16.33
C ASP A 162 -11.56 -7.16 17.12
N ASN A 163 -11.37 -6.15 17.97
CA ASN A 163 -10.17 -5.93 18.79
C ASN A 163 -9.90 -7.05 19.83
N ASP A 164 -10.59 -8.19 19.76
CA ASP A 164 -10.56 -9.24 20.78
C ASP A 164 -9.41 -10.25 20.62
N TRP A 165 -8.57 -10.11 19.60
CA TRP A 165 -7.33 -10.89 19.50
C TRP A 165 -6.15 -10.04 19.98
N ALA A 166 -5.85 -10.13 21.28
CA ALA A 166 -4.59 -9.61 21.83
C ALA A 166 -3.42 -10.35 21.18
N GLY A 167 -2.91 -9.83 20.07
CA GLY A 167 -1.64 -10.27 19.50
C GLY A 167 -0.52 -10.05 20.52
N PRO A 168 0.52 -10.89 20.52
CA PRO A 168 1.63 -10.73 21.45
C PRO A 168 2.28 -9.35 21.28
N VAL A 169 2.35 -8.59 22.38
CA VAL A 169 2.87 -7.22 22.43
C VAL A 169 4.37 -7.17 22.14
N ASN A 170 5.07 -8.29 22.38
CA ASN A 170 6.50 -8.43 22.14
C ASN A 170 6.78 -9.80 21.52
N THR A 171 7.38 -9.82 20.31
CA THR A 171 7.77 -11.06 19.61
C THR A 171 9.24 -11.40 19.82
N ASN A 172 9.87 -10.83 20.85
CA ASN A 172 11.27 -11.06 21.20
C ASN A 172 11.50 -12.34 22.01
N PHE A 173 10.45 -13.14 22.20
CA PHE A 173 10.50 -14.42 22.92
C PHE A 173 10.91 -14.29 24.39
N ASP A 174 10.81 -13.10 25.02
CA ASP A 174 11.09 -12.94 26.45
C ASP A 174 10.20 -13.87 27.31
N GLU A 175 8.94 -14.06 26.89
CA GLU A 175 8.01 -15.01 27.53
C GLU A 175 8.51 -16.48 27.44
N TRP A 176 9.35 -16.79 26.46
CA TRP A 176 9.96 -18.11 26.32
C TRP A 176 11.17 -18.28 27.22
N GLU A 177 11.86 -17.19 27.62
CA GLU A 177 12.89 -17.26 28.66
C GLU A 177 12.27 -17.69 30.00
N GLU A 178 11.08 -17.18 30.35
CA GLU A 178 10.36 -17.60 31.56
C GLU A 178 9.91 -19.07 31.50
N ILE A 179 9.57 -19.58 30.32
CA ILE A 179 9.20 -20.99 30.12
C ILE A 179 10.45 -21.88 30.18
N ALA A 180 11.55 -21.46 29.55
CA ALA A 180 12.82 -22.17 29.56
C ALA A 180 13.41 -22.26 30.97
N ALA A 181 13.22 -21.24 31.81
CA ALA A 181 13.66 -21.24 33.20
C ALA A 181 12.87 -22.20 34.12
N LYS A 182 11.74 -22.75 33.66
CA LYS A 182 10.90 -23.70 34.41
C LYS A 182 11.12 -25.16 34.03
N VAL A 183 12.06 -25.45 33.13
CA VAL A 183 12.44 -26.81 32.69
C VAL A 183 13.73 -27.26 33.37
#